data_AF-A0A7W0REU9-F1
#
_entry.id   AF-A0A7W0REU9-F1
#
_cell.length_a   1.000
_cell.length_b   1.000
_cell.length_c   1.000
_cell.angle_alpha   90.00
_cell.angle_beta   90.00
_cell.angle_gamma   90.00
#
_symmetry.space_group_name_H-M   'P 1'
#
loop_
_entity.id
_entity.type
_entity.pdbx_description
1 polymer ?
#
loop_
_entity_poly.entity_id
_entity_poly.type
_entity_poly.pdbx_seq_one_letter_code
_entity_poly.pdbx_strand_id
1 'polypeptide(L)'
;LPVYPEAPLCNPRGLTPLGRYVVNQLADRGMIIETDHFSVKARREALAILEGRSYSGLITSHSWGDATARRRLQNLGGVVAPYANESPTYAEEWAEARATRPVGPLFGVGYGSDTNGLGAQAGPRPGASADRPVIYPYRTFDGGTVMDRSRSGTKVWDVNTDGAANYGLFPDWVEDLRRIAGPQIVTDMANGAEAYLQMWARARA
;
A
#
# COMPACT_ATOMS: atom_id res chain seq x y z
N LEU A 1 -34.05 -2.91 10.84
CA LEU A 1 -32.67 -2.53 10.46
C LEU A 1 -32.21 -1.41 11.38
N PRO A 2 -30.92 -1.34 11.76
CA PRO A 2 -30.37 -0.17 12.44
C PRO A 2 -30.56 1.08 11.56
N VAL A 3 -31.04 2.17 12.16
CA VAL A 3 -31.22 3.48 11.51
C VAL A 3 -29.91 4.24 11.68
N TYR A 4 -29.19 4.44 10.58
CA TYR A 4 -27.98 5.26 10.55
C TYR A 4 -28.33 6.68 10.07
N PRO A 5 -27.64 7.73 10.56
CA PRO A 5 -27.80 9.08 10.04
C PRO A 5 -27.33 9.18 8.58
N GLU A 6 -27.71 10.27 7.90
CA GLU A 6 -27.23 10.53 6.53
C GLU A 6 -25.71 10.71 6.50
N ALA A 7 -25.08 10.19 5.46
CA ALA A 7 -23.64 10.27 5.23
C ALA A 7 -23.19 11.73 4.99
N PRO A 8 -21.94 12.10 5.32
CA PRO A 8 -20.87 11.23 5.80
C PRO A 8 -20.91 10.97 7.31
N LEU A 9 -20.84 9.70 7.70
CA LEU A 9 -20.72 9.27 9.09
C LEU A 9 -19.25 9.14 9.49
N CYS A 10 -18.73 10.11 10.23
CA CYS A 10 -17.38 10.06 10.77
C CYS A 10 -17.39 9.59 12.22
N ASN A 11 -16.53 8.63 12.57
CA ASN A 11 -16.33 8.24 13.97
C ASN A 11 -15.78 9.45 14.77
N PRO A 12 -16.53 10.01 15.73
CA PRO A 12 -16.13 11.22 16.45
C PRO A 12 -15.12 10.93 17.56
N ARG A 13 -14.84 9.66 17.86
CA ARG A 13 -13.93 9.22 18.91
C ARG A 13 -12.50 9.20 18.37
N GLY A 14 -11.61 9.88 19.09
CA GLY A 14 -10.16 9.86 18.88
C GLY A 14 -9.49 8.85 19.80
N LEU A 15 -8.21 9.09 20.10
CA LEU A 15 -7.48 8.30 21.09
C LEU A 15 -7.99 8.63 22.50
N THR A 16 -8.35 7.59 23.24
CA THR A 16 -8.53 7.67 24.70
C THR A 16 -7.19 7.97 25.38
N PRO A 17 -7.16 8.33 26.67
CA PRO A 17 -5.91 8.45 27.42
C PRO A 17 -5.03 7.19 27.32
N LEU A 18 -5.64 6.00 27.39
CA LEU A 18 -4.93 4.74 27.22
C LEU A 18 -4.41 4.54 25.79
N GLY A 19 -5.17 4.96 24.76
CA GLY A 19 -4.70 4.93 23.38
C GLY A 19 -3.46 5.81 23.16
N ARG A 20 -3.45 7.01 23.73
CA ARG A 20 -2.27 7.91 23.70
C ARG A 20 -1.08 7.29 24.43
N TYR A 21 -1.33 6.66 25.57
CA TYR A 21 -0.30 5.94 26.32
C TYR A 21 0.30 4.83 25.45
N VAL A 22 -0.52 3.97 24.85
CA VAL A 22 -0.04 2.88 23.98
C VAL A 22 0.79 3.39 22.81
N VAL A 23 0.35 4.44 22.10
CA VAL A 23 1.12 5.03 20.99
C VAL A 23 2.52 5.47 21.43
N ASN A 24 2.63 6.12 22.60
CA ASN A 24 3.92 6.50 23.16
C ASN A 24 4.76 5.27 23.53
N GLN A 25 4.16 4.29 24.20
CA GLN A 25 4.87 3.08 24.63
C GLN A 25 5.38 2.22 23.46
N LEU A 26 4.66 2.20 22.33
CA LEU A 26 5.10 1.55 21.08
C LEU A 26 6.32 2.27 20.51
N ALA A 27 6.28 3.60 20.45
CA ALA A 27 7.40 4.41 20.00
C ALA A 27 8.64 4.27 20.92
N ASP A 28 8.45 4.28 22.24
CA ASP A 28 9.53 4.06 23.22
C ASP A 28 10.19 2.67 23.08
N ARG A 29 9.48 1.69 22.51
CA ARG A 29 9.97 0.32 22.30
C ARG A 29 10.49 0.08 20.88
N GLY A 30 10.48 1.09 20.03
CA GLY A 30 10.85 0.97 18.62
C GLY A 30 9.97 0.01 17.82
N MET A 31 8.68 -0.08 18.19
CA MET A 31 7.70 -0.90 17.47
C MET A 31 7.09 -0.13 16.30
N ILE A 32 6.85 -0.81 15.17
CA ILE A 32 6.17 -0.23 14.02
C ILE A 32 4.70 0.02 14.37
N ILE A 33 4.20 1.22 14.10
CA ILE A 33 2.82 1.64 14.37
C ILE A 33 2.03 1.64 13.05
N GLU A 34 1.08 0.71 12.94
CA GLU A 34 0.08 0.67 11.87
C GLU A 34 -0.99 1.75 12.10
N THR A 35 -1.32 2.49 11.05
CA THR A 35 -2.28 3.61 11.08
C THR A 35 -3.55 3.36 10.26
N ASP A 36 -3.64 2.22 9.60
CA ASP A 36 -4.84 1.73 8.95
C ASP A 36 -5.95 1.45 9.97
N HIS A 37 -7.20 1.61 9.53
CA HIS A 37 -8.42 1.49 10.34
C HIS A 37 -8.57 2.44 11.53
N PHE A 38 -7.60 3.31 11.82
CA PHE A 38 -7.82 4.41 12.74
C PHE A 38 -8.95 5.29 12.21
N SER A 39 -9.81 5.79 13.11
CA SER A 39 -10.69 6.91 12.74
C SER A 39 -9.84 8.09 12.28
N VAL A 40 -10.38 8.95 11.40
CA VAL A 40 -9.67 10.18 10.95
C VAL A 40 -9.15 10.98 12.14
N LYS A 41 -9.94 11.08 13.21
CA LYS A 41 -9.55 11.78 14.45
C LYS A 41 -8.43 11.06 15.20
N ALA A 42 -8.54 9.75 15.41
CA ALA A 42 -7.52 8.96 16.09
C ALA A 42 -6.19 8.98 15.32
N ARG A 43 -6.23 8.87 13.99
CA ARG A 43 -5.05 8.96 13.12
C ARG A 43 -4.38 10.31 13.23
N ARG A 44 -5.16 11.39 13.17
CA ARG A 44 -4.62 12.75 13.30
C ARG A 44 -3.90 12.94 14.64
N GLU A 45 -4.48 12.45 15.72
CA GLU A 45 -3.91 12.53 17.07
C GLU A 45 -2.67 11.64 17.23
N ALA A 46 -2.67 10.43 16.68
CA ALA A 46 -1.50 9.56 16.66
C ALA A 46 -0.34 10.19 15.89
N LEU A 47 -0.59 10.67 14.66
CA LEU A 47 0.42 11.36 13.86
C LEU A 47 0.98 12.60 14.57
N ALA A 48 0.16 13.36 15.30
CA ALA A 48 0.65 14.51 16.07
C ALA A 48 1.62 14.10 17.19
N ILE A 49 1.36 12.97 17.86
CA ILE A 49 2.29 12.40 18.85
C ILE A 49 3.61 11.98 18.17
N LEU A 50 3.53 11.28 17.03
CA LEU A 50 4.71 10.77 16.33
C LEU A 50 5.55 11.87 15.70
N GLU A 51 4.92 12.92 15.16
CA GLU A 51 5.58 14.14 14.68
C GLU A 51 6.34 14.86 15.80
N GLY A 52 5.70 15.05 16.95
CA GLY A 52 6.34 15.67 18.13
C GLY A 52 7.52 14.87 18.68
N ARG A 53 7.60 13.57 18.34
CA ARG A 53 8.69 12.67 18.71
C ARG A 53 9.69 12.42 17.58
N SER A 54 9.45 12.97 16.39
CA SER A 54 10.21 12.65 15.17
C SER A 54 10.35 11.14 14.93
N TYR A 55 9.30 10.38 15.22
CA TYR A 55 9.33 8.92 15.17
C TYR A 55 9.00 8.39 13.78
N SER A 56 9.96 7.70 13.15
CA SER A 56 9.83 7.16 11.79
C SER A 56 9.14 5.79 11.71
N GLY A 57 8.95 5.10 12.84
CA GLY A 57 8.45 3.72 12.90
C GLY A 57 6.95 3.59 12.67
N LEU A 58 6.43 4.06 11.54
CA LEU A 58 5.00 4.01 11.23
C LEU A 58 4.72 3.63 9.77
N ILE A 59 3.56 3.01 9.56
CA ILE A 59 3.17 2.45 8.27
C ILE A 59 1.66 2.60 8.02
N THR A 60 1.30 2.58 6.75
CA THR A 60 -0.02 2.19 6.24
C THR A 60 0.23 1.00 5.33
N SER A 61 -0.21 -0.19 5.74
CA SER A 61 0.09 -1.44 5.04
C SER A 61 -0.90 -1.77 3.93
N HIS A 62 -2.10 -1.17 3.95
CA HIS A 62 -3.15 -1.37 2.95
C HIS A 62 -4.09 -0.15 2.83
N SER A 63 -3.52 1.06 2.95
CA SER A 63 -4.08 2.37 2.53
C SER A 63 -5.49 2.71 3.00
N TRP A 64 -5.85 2.38 4.23
CA TRP A 64 -7.07 2.90 4.85
C TRP A 64 -6.90 4.36 5.33
N GLY A 65 -6.03 5.14 4.69
CA GLY A 65 -5.60 6.49 5.06
C GLY A 65 -5.90 7.54 3.98
N ASP A 66 -6.20 8.77 4.40
CA ASP A 66 -6.38 9.89 3.47
C ASP A 66 -5.03 10.48 3.02
N ALA A 67 -5.03 11.22 1.90
CA ALA A 67 -3.83 11.82 1.33
C ALA A 67 -3.08 12.77 2.28
N THR A 68 -3.77 13.44 3.22
CA THR A 68 -3.12 14.31 4.20
C THR A 68 -2.34 13.48 5.21
N ALA A 69 -2.96 12.43 5.76
CA ALA A 69 -2.29 11.51 6.66
C ALA A 69 -1.10 10.80 6.01
N ARG A 70 -1.26 10.37 4.75
CA ARG A 70 -0.21 9.72 3.96
C ARG A 70 1.02 10.61 3.82
N ARG A 71 0.83 11.89 3.48
CA ARG A 71 1.92 12.87 3.39
C ARG A 71 2.63 13.08 4.72
N ARG A 72 1.88 13.21 5.82
CA ARG A 72 2.46 13.36 7.18
C ARG A 72 3.30 12.15 7.56
N LEU A 73 2.79 10.95 7.27
CA LEU A 73 3.49 9.70 7.47
C LEU A 73 4.79 9.62 6.66
N GLN A 74 4.73 9.98 5.38
CA GLN A 74 5.91 10.03 4.50
C GLN A 74 6.96 11.03 5.00
N ASN A 75 6.53 12.21 5.48
CA ASN A 75 7.45 13.22 6.02
C ASN A 75 8.19 12.75 7.28
N LEU A 76 7.62 11.81 8.03
CA LEU A 76 8.27 11.16 9.16
C LEU A 76 9.23 10.04 8.73
N GLY A 77 9.31 9.70 7.44
CA GLY A 77 10.06 8.55 6.93
C GLY A 77 9.32 7.22 7.12
N GLY A 78 8.00 7.25 7.31
CA GLY A 78 7.16 6.06 7.31
C GLY A 78 7.00 5.44 5.92
N VAL A 79 6.40 4.25 5.88
CA VAL A 79 6.20 3.48 4.65
C VAL A 79 4.74 3.50 4.22
N VAL A 80 4.50 3.60 2.92
CA VAL A 80 3.17 3.54 2.31
C VAL A 80 3.07 2.30 1.44
N ALA A 81 2.06 1.49 1.67
CA ALA A 81 1.67 0.40 0.81
C ALA A 81 0.19 0.57 0.41
N PRO A 82 -0.09 1.08 -0.80
CA PRO A 82 -1.45 1.14 -1.29
C PRO A 82 -2.06 -0.25 -1.45
N TYR A 83 -3.38 -0.32 -1.39
CA TYR A 83 -4.12 -1.56 -1.46
C TYR A 83 -3.93 -2.16 -2.86
N ALA A 84 -3.82 -3.48 -2.96
CA ALA A 84 -3.66 -4.18 -4.23
C ALA A 84 -4.97 -4.21 -5.04
N ASN A 85 -5.40 -3.01 -5.46
CA ASN A 85 -6.57 -2.73 -6.27
C ASN A 85 -6.28 -2.95 -7.76
N GLU A 86 -7.29 -2.72 -8.60
CA GLU A 86 -7.11 -2.63 -10.04
C GLU A 86 -5.96 -1.68 -10.41
N SER A 87 -5.15 -2.08 -11.40
CA SER A 87 -3.90 -1.41 -11.76
C SER A 87 -4.02 0.11 -11.96
N PRO A 88 -5.07 0.67 -12.62
CA PRO A 88 -5.22 2.12 -12.76
C PRO A 88 -5.32 2.85 -11.43
N THR A 89 -6.11 2.34 -10.49
CA THR A 89 -6.27 2.93 -9.16
C THR A 89 -4.97 2.87 -8.37
N TYR A 90 -4.27 1.72 -8.37
CA TYR A 90 -2.96 1.64 -7.71
C TYR A 90 -1.94 2.59 -8.35
N ALA A 91 -1.94 2.73 -9.69
CA ALA A 91 -1.06 3.66 -10.38
C ALA A 91 -1.32 5.13 -9.99
N GLU A 92 -2.58 5.52 -9.80
CA GLU A 92 -2.94 6.85 -9.28
C GLU A 92 -2.43 7.06 -7.84
N GLU A 93 -2.66 6.10 -6.95
CA GLU A 93 -2.21 6.15 -5.56
C GLU A 93 -0.67 6.18 -5.45
N TRP A 94 0.02 5.41 -6.28
CA TRP A 94 1.47 5.46 -6.41
C TRP A 94 1.94 6.83 -6.89
N ALA A 95 1.32 7.40 -7.93
CA ALA A 95 1.70 8.70 -8.47
C ALA A 95 1.53 9.81 -7.42
N GLU A 96 0.45 9.78 -6.64
CA GLU A 96 0.25 10.69 -5.51
C GLU A 96 1.34 10.52 -4.46
N ALA A 97 1.59 9.29 -4.00
CA ALA A 97 2.61 9.00 -2.99
C ALA A 97 4.01 9.43 -3.45
N ARG A 98 4.31 9.27 -4.74
CA ARG A 98 5.59 9.67 -5.34
C ARG A 98 5.71 11.18 -5.47
N ALA A 99 4.63 11.88 -5.78
CA ALA A 99 4.59 13.34 -5.85
C ALA A 99 4.86 13.98 -4.47
N THR A 100 4.49 13.30 -3.39
CA THR A 100 4.65 13.78 -2.01
C THR A 100 5.80 13.13 -1.24
N ARG A 101 6.68 12.38 -1.93
CA ARG A 101 7.80 11.69 -1.29
C ARG A 101 8.71 12.66 -0.51
N PRO A 102 9.23 12.24 0.65
CA PRO A 102 10.12 13.08 1.45
C PRO A 102 11.47 13.25 0.76
N VAL A 103 12.18 14.33 1.07
CA VAL A 103 13.59 14.48 0.74
C VAL A 103 14.41 13.72 1.79
N GLY A 104 15.36 12.90 1.36
CA GLY A 104 16.28 12.17 2.25
C GLY A 104 16.10 10.66 2.17
N PRO A 105 15.12 10.05 2.87
CA PRO A 105 14.92 8.60 2.86
C PRO A 105 14.67 8.05 1.44
N LEU A 106 15.08 6.80 1.21
CA LEU A 106 14.74 6.08 -0.01
C LEU A 106 13.22 6.06 -0.17
N PHE A 107 12.72 6.55 -1.31
CA PHE A 107 11.33 6.36 -1.68
C PHE A 107 11.13 4.96 -2.23
N GLY A 108 10.24 4.22 -1.57
CA GLY A 108 9.70 2.97 -2.05
C GLY A 108 8.25 2.84 -1.62
N VAL A 109 7.47 2.11 -2.41
CA VAL A 109 6.07 1.78 -2.09
C VAL A 109 5.91 0.27 -1.98
N GLY A 110 5.12 -0.17 -1.01
CA GLY A 110 4.66 -1.56 -0.96
C GLY A 110 3.32 -1.72 -1.67
N TYR A 111 2.70 -2.89 -1.49
CA TYR A 111 1.27 -3.05 -1.69
C TYR A 111 0.69 -3.94 -0.59
N GLY A 112 -0.54 -3.65 -0.20
CA GLY A 112 -1.29 -4.42 0.78
C GLY A 112 -2.36 -5.25 0.09
N SER A 113 -2.21 -6.58 0.03
CA SER A 113 -3.22 -7.41 -0.61
C SER A 113 -4.42 -7.68 0.30
N ASP A 114 -4.21 -7.70 1.62
CA ASP A 114 -5.19 -8.07 2.64
C ASP A 114 -6.01 -9.32 2.23
N THR A 115 -5.33 -10.24 1.54
CA THR A 115 -5.91 -11.49 1.04
C THR A 115 -6.25 -12.36 2.24
N ASN A 116 -7.47 -12.92 2.26
CA ASN A 116 -8.11 -13.56 3.42
C ASN A 116 -8.52 -12.60 4.56
N GLY A 117 -8.27 -11.29 4.45
CA GLY A 117 -8.65 -10.27 5.44
C GLY A 117 -9.95 -9.52 5.14
N LEU A 118 -10.74 -10.01 4.17
CA LEU A 118 -12.02 -9.49 3.67
C LEU A 118 -11.96 -8.38 2.61
N GLY A 119 -10.79 -7.88 2.23
CA GLY A 119 -10.72 -6.90 1.15
C GLY A 119 -10.70 -7.53 -0.25
N ALA A 120 -11.24 -6.78 -1.22
CA ALA A 120 -11.42 -7.23 -2.59
C ALA A 120 -10.08 -7.29 -3.32
N GLN A 121 -9.78 -8.42 -3.97
CA GLN A 121 -8.56 -8.56 -4.76
C GLN A 121 -8.73 -7.84 -6.10
N ALA A 122 -7.63 -7.33 -6.68
CA ALA A 122 -7.66 -6.63 -7.96
C ALA A 122 -8.36 -7.45 -9.05
N GLY A 123 -9.48 -6.95 -9.56
CA GLY A 123 -10.07 -7.46 -10.79
C GLY A 123 -9.18 -7.17 -12.01
N PRO A 124 -9.50 -7.75 -13.18
CA PRO A 124 -8.88 -7.29 -14.42
C PRO A 124 -9.25 -5.82 -14.63
N ARG A 125 -8.27 -4.97 -14.97
CA ARG A 125 -8.58 -3.56 -15.24
C ARG A 125 -9.56 -3.44 -16.43
N PRO A 126 -10.42 -2.41 -16.46
CA PRO A 126 -11.30 -2.17 -17.60
C PRO A 126 -10.53 -2.11 -18.92
N GLY A 127 -10.95 -2.92 -19.89
CA GLY A 127 -10.33 -2.97 -21.22
C GLY A 127 -8.93 -3.63 -21.26
N ALA A 128 -8.52 -4.37 -20.22
CA ALA A 128 -7.19 -4.99 -20.13
C ALA A 128 -6.76 -5.73 -21.38
N SER A 129 -7.67 -6.51 -21.97
CA SER A 129 -7.39 -7.30 -23.17
C SER A 129 -7.19 -6.48 -24.46
N ALA A 130 -7.56 -5.20 -24.48
CA ALA A 130 -7.54 -4.36 -25.68
C ALA A 130 -6.56 -3.17 -25.61
N ASP A 131 -6.45 -2.50 -24.46
CA ASP A 131 -5.47 -1.43 -24.26
C ASP A 131 -4.25 -1.97 -23.52
N ARG A 132 -3.10 -2.07 -24.19
CA ARG A 132 -1.80 -2.47 -23.61
C ARG A 132 -1.87 -3.72 -22.71
N PRO A 133 -2.41 -4.86 -23.19
CA PRO A 133 -2.50 -6.08 -22.39
C PRO A 133 -1.13 -6.57 -21.92
N VAL A 134 -1.11 -7.34 -20.85
CA VAL A 134 0.02 -8.22 -20.52
C VAL A 134 0.13 -9.28 -21.60
N ILE A 135 1.29 -9.36 -22.26
CA ILE A 135 1.56 -10.31 -23.33
C ILE A 135 2.48 -11.40 -22.78
N TYR A 136 2.01 -12.63 -22.82
CA TYR A 136 2.73 -13.82 -22.39
C TYR A 136 3.49 -14.49 -23.55
N PRO A 137 4.69 -15.06 -23.30
CA PRO A 137 5.47 -14.92 -22.08
C PRO A 137 6.11 -13.52 -21.99
N TYR A 138 6.39 -13.06 -20.77
CA TYR A 138 7.12 -11.81 -20.52
C TYR A 138 8.33 -12.07 -19.62
N ARG A 139 9.31 -11.15 -19.64
CA ARG A 139 10.47 -11.19 -18.74
C ARG A 139 10.20 -10.29 -17.53
N THR A 140 10.46 -10.79 -16.32
CA THR A 140 10.32 -10.01 -15.08
C THR A 140 11.20 -8.76 -15.12
N PHE A 141 10.82 -7.73 -14.36
CA PHE A 141 11.47 -6.41 -14.40
C PHE A 141 12.96 -6.43 -14.02
N ASP A 142 13.36 -7.41 -13.21
CA ASP A 142 14.75 -7.67 -12.81
C ASP A 142 15.55 -8.46 -13.87
N GLY A 143 14.90 -8.87 -14.96
CA GLY A 143 15.49 -9.65 -16.04
C GLY A 143 15.65 -11.15 -15.74
N GLY A 144 15.39 -11.57 -14.49
CA GLY A 144 15.79 -12.88 -13.96
C GLY A 144 14.96 -14.06 -14.45
N THR A 145 13.67 -13.85 -14.70
CA THR A 145 12.72 -14.94 -15.00
C THR A 145 11.87 -14.62 -16.23
N VAL A 146 11.59 -15.65 -17.05
CA VAL A 146 10.56 -15.58 -18.08
C VAL A 146 9.28 -16.19 -17.51
N MET A 147 8.23 -15.39 -17.41
CA MET A 147 6.92 -15.76 -16.89
C MET A 147 5.97 -16.09 -18.04
N ASP A 148 5.23 -17.18 -17.90
CA ASP A 148 4.09 -17.54 -18.75
C ASP A 148 2.84 -17.66 -17.88
N ARG A 149 1.67 -17.84 -18.48
CA ARG A 149 0.40 -17.97 -17.78
C ARG A 149 0.46 -19.07 -16.71
N SER A 150 0.15 -18.70 -15.47
CA SER A 150 0.07 -19.67 -14.37
C SER A 150 -1.05 -20.67 -14.60
N ARG A 151 -0.83 -21.92 -14.18
CA ARG A 151 -1.82 -23.00 -14.28
C ARG A 151 -2.03 -23.67 -12.92
N SER A 152 -3.29 -23.78 -12.51
CA SER A 152 -3.70 -24.52 -11.31
C SER A 152 -4.67 -25.62 -11.72
N GLY A 153 -4.19 -26.86 -11.79
CA GLY A 153 -4.96 -27.98 -12.31
C GLY A 153 -5.33 -27.77 -13.79
N THR A 154 -6.61 -27.60 -14.09
CA THR A 154 -7.12 -27.34 -15.46
C THR A 154 -7.32 -25.86 -15.77
N LYS A 155 -7.33 -24.98 -14.76
CA LYS A 155 -7.49 -23.53 -14.95
C LYS A 155 -6.14 -22.92 -15.34
N VAL A 156 -6.13 -22.23 -16.48
CA VAL A 156 -5.05 -21.32 -16.89
C VAL A 156 -5.50 -19.92 -16.52
N TRP A 157 -4.64 -19.17 -15.85
CA TRP A 157 -4.90 -17.83 -15.38
C TRP A 157 -4.32 -16.80 -16.36
N ASP A 158 -5.07 -15.73 -16.61
CA ASP A 158 -4.64 -14.59 -17.41
C ASP A 158 -5.05 -13.31 -16.68
N VAL A 159 -4.07 -12.50 -16.26
CA VAL A 159 -4.37 -11.28 -15.48
C VAL A 159 -5.27 -10.30 -16.24
N ASN A 160 -5.27 -10.34 -17.57
CA ASN A 160 -6.12 -9.48 -18.39
C ASN A 160 -7.61 -9.85 -18.31
N THR A 161 -7.94 -11.06 -17.84
CA THR A 161 -9.33 -11.54 -17.70
C THR A 161 -9.70 -11.95 -16.29
N ASP A 162 -8.72 -12.40 -15.50
CA ASP A 162 -8.91 -12.92 -14.15
C ASP A 162 -8.45 -11.94 -13.06
N GLY A 163 -7.66 -10.90 -13.40
CA GLY A 163 -7.05 -10.01 -12.41
C GLY A 163 -6.04 -10.74 -11.50
N ALA A 164 -5.78 -10.18 -10.32
CA ALA A 164 -4.92 -10.78 -9.30
C ALA A 164 -5.70 -11.76 -8.41
N ALA A 165 -6.35 -12.76 -9.02
CA ALA A 165 -7.26 -13.69 -8.33
C ALA A 165 -6.61 -14.58 -7.25
N ASN A 166 -5.28 -14.73 -7.26
CA ASN A 166 -4.52 -15.45 -6.23
C ASN A 166 -3.09 -14.91 -6.15
N TYR A 167 -2.36 -15.28 -5.09
CA TYR A 167 -0.99 -14.82 -4.83
C TYR A 167 -0.02 -15.06 -6.01
N GLY A 168 -0.23 -16.10 -6.80
CA GLY A 168 0.61 -16.42 -7.95
C GLY A 168 0.49 -15.42 -9.10
N LEU A 169 -0.49 -14.52 -9.08
CA LEU A 169 -0.76 -13.54 -10.14
C LEU A 169 -0.25 -12.14 -9.81
N PHE A 170 0.34 -11.90 -8.63
CA PHE A 170 0.97 -10.61 -8.33
C PHE A 170 2.11 -10.24 -9.28
N PRO A 171 2.96 -11.17 -9.76
CA PRO A 171 3.95 -10.84 -10.78
C PRO A 171 3.30 -10.36 -12.09
N ASP A 172 2.14 -10.89 -12.46
CA ASP A 172 1.38 -10.48 -13.65
C ASP A 172 0.76 -9.10 -13.46
N TRP A 173 0.23 -8.84 -12.26
CA TRP A 173 -0.29 -7.52 -11.87
C TRP A 173 0.79 -6.45 -11.88
N VAL A 174 2.02 -6.75 -11.40
CA VAL A 174 3.17 -5.83 -11.51
C VAL A 174 3.54 -5.56 -12.98
N GLU A 175 3.47 -6.57 -13.85
CA GLU A 175 3.67 -6.37 -15.28
C GLU A 175 2.57 -5.51 -15.90
N ASP A 176 1.30 -5.67 -15.51
CA ASP A 176 0.21 -4.80 -15.94
C ASP A 176 0.41 -3.35 -15.48
N LEU A 177 0.83 -3.13 -14.23
CA LEU A 177 1.23 -1.81 -13.72
C LEU A 177 2.34 -1.19 -14.58
N ARG A 178 3.37 -1.97 -14.93
CA ARG A 178 4.46 -1.52 -15.81
C ARG A 178 3.96 -1.11 -17.19
N ARG A 179 2.99 -1.83 -17.75
CA ARG A 179 2.39 -1.54 -19.07
C ARG A 179 1.64 -0.21 -19.07
N ILE A 180 0.94 0.11 -17.98
CA ILE A 180 0.09 1.30 -17.92
C ILE A 180 0.80 2.55 -17.39
N ALA A 181 1.72 2.39 -16.43
CA ALA A 181 2.38 3.49 -15.71
C ALA A 181 3.91 3.57 -15.96
N GLY A 182 4.47 2.63 -16.72
CA GLY A 182 5.87 2.62 -17.13
C GLY A 182 6.82 1.96 -16.12
N PRO A 183 8.14 2.03 -16.34
CA PRO A 183 9.10 1.31 -15.50
C PRO A 183 9.27 1.91 -14.09
N GLN A 184 9.00 3.21 -13.91
CA GLN A 184 9.26 3.89 -12.65
C GLN A 184 8.43 3.34 -11.49
N ILE A 185 7.16 2.97 -11.73
CA ILE A 185 6.32 2.36 -10.68
C ILE A 185 6.94 1.06 -10.17
N VAL A 186 7.50 0.25 -11.07
CA VAL A 186 8.15 -1.00 -10.71
C VAL A 186 9.45 -0.75 -9.95
N THR A 187 10.25 0.26 -10.34
CA THR A 187 11.43 0.67 -9.58
C THR A 187 11.06 1.10 -8.16
N ASP A 188 10.03 1.91 -7.99
CA ASP A 188 9.59 2.38 -6.68
C ASP A 188 8.98 1.24 -5.84
N MET A 189 8.31 0.27 -6.47
CA MET A 189 7.85 -0.95 -5.80
C MET A 189 9.02 -1.85 -5.37
N ALA A 190 10.03 -2.03 -6.23
CA ALA A 190 11.23 -2.81 -5.92
C ALA A 190 12.03 -2.19 -4.76
N ASN A 191 12.04 -0.86 -4.65
CA ASN A 191 12.61 -0.15 -3.51
C ASN A 191 11.81 -0.34 -2.21
N GLY A 192 10.54 -0.77 -2.27
CA GLY A 192 9.63 -0.86 -1.13
C GLY A 192 10.17 -1.72 0.02
N ALA A 193 10.82 -2.85 -0.30
CA ALA A 193 11.42 -3.72 0.71
C ALA A 193 12.57 -3.02 1.46
N GLU A 194 13.46 -2.33 0.76
CA GLU A 194 14.56 -1.58 1.37
C GLU A 194 14.02 -0.35 2.14
N ALA A 195 13.04 0.36 1.60
CA ALA A 195 12.38 1.46 2.31
C ALA A 195 11.76 0.99 3.64
N TYR A 196 11.15 -0.20 3.65
CA TYR A 196 10.66 -0.86 4.87
C TYR A 196 11.77 -1.17 5.87
N LEU A 197 12.87 -1.77 5.41
CA LEU A 197 14.01 -2.10 6.29
C LEU A 197 14.66 -0.85 6.88
N GLN A 198 14.85 0.21 6.08
CA GLN A 198 15.40 1.47 6.57
C GLN A 198 14.47 2.15 7.59
N MET A 199 13.16 2.12 7.36
CA MET A 199 12.17 2.61 8.32
C MET A 199 12.23 1.83 9.63
N TRP A 200 12.28 0.49 9.53
CA TRP A 200 12.35 -0.37 10.71
C TRP A 200 13.66 -0.16 11.49
N ALA A 201 14.78 0.03 10.81
CA ALA A 201 16.05 0.38 11.45
C ALA A 201 15.96 1.71 12.21
N ARG A 202 15.36 2.75 11.61
CA ARG A 202 15.14 4.05 12.26
C ARG A 202 14.17 3.97 13.45
N ALA A 203 13.19 3.07 13.41
CA ALA A 203 12.26 2.88 14.52
C ALA A 203 12.97 2.44 15.81
N ARG A 204 14.10 1.74 15.70
CA ARG A 204 14.85 1.16 16.82
C ARG A 204 16.05 2.00 17.27
N ALA A 205 16.30 3.13 16.60
CA ALA A 205 17.48 3.97 16.79
C ALA A 205 17.29 5.01 17.91
#